data_AF-Q6XMX9-F1
#
_entry.id   AF-Q6XMX9-F1
#
_cell.length_a   1.000
_cell.length_b   1.000
_cell.length_c   1.000
_cell.angle_alpha   90.00
_cell.angle_beta   90.00
_cell.angle_gamma   90.00
#
_symmetry.space_group_name_H-M   'P 1'
#
loop_
_entity.id
_entity.type
_entity.pdbx_description
1 polymer ?
#
loop_
_entity_poly.entity_id
_entity_poly.type
_entity_poly.pdbx_seq_one_letter_code
_entity_poly.pdbx_strand_id
1 'polypeptide(L)'
;MVDALSSRLVPDALWEIVEPLLPGFRARPQGGGRAAIDDRAVFTAIVYVLTSGCAWRHLPPSFGVSVPTAHRRFTTWVRAGVFDELHRRVLDRLGAGGDLDWSAAILDAAHVRAKRGAL
;
A
#
# COMPACT_ATOMS: atom_id res chain seq x y z
N MET A 1 17.64 -4.43 -6.39
CA MET A 1 17.37 -2.97 -6.23
C MET A 1 15.98 -2.67 -5.70
N VAL A 2 14.95 -3.48 -5.98
CA VAL A 2 13.64 -3.32 -5.32
C VAL A 2 13.66 -3.71 -3.85
N ASP A 3 14.38 -4.76 -3.45
CA ASP A 3 14.38 -5.25 -2.06
C ASP A 3 14.69 -4.17 -1.02
N ALA A 4 15.79 -3.43 -1.17
CA ALA A 4 16.17 -2.41 -0.19
C ALA A 4 15.16 -1.23 -0.10
N LEU A 5 14.55 -0.85 -1.22
CA LEU A 5 13.50 0.17 -1.24
C LEU A 5 12.18 -0.37 -0.69
N SER A 6 11.86 -1.63 -0.98
CA SER A 6 10.71 -2.34 -0.44
C SER A 6 10.81 -2.49 1.06
N SER A 7 11.94 -2.95 1.62
CA SER A 7 12.15 -3.06 3.06
C SER A 7 12.15 -1.69 3.76
N ARG A 8 12.56 -0.61 3.07
CA ARG A 8 12.53 0.75 3.64
C ARG A 8 11.12 1.36 3.63
N LEU A 9 10.36 1.17 2.56
CA LEU A 9 9.00 1.73 2.41
C LEU A 9 7.95 0.87 3.10
N VAL A 10 8.14 -0.45 3.08
CA VAL A 10 7.26 -1.47 3.65
C VAL A 10 8.13 -2.47 4.42
N PRO A 11 8.60 -2.10 5.63
CA PRO A 11 9.27 -3.04 6.52
C PRO A 11 8.38 -4.25 6.82
N ASP A 12 8.98 -5.40 7.17
CA ASP A 12 8.22 -6.62 7.48
C ASP A 12 7.19 -6.40 8.59
N ALA A 13 7.56 -5.66 9.64
CA ALA A 13 6.64 -5.32 10.72
C ALA A 13 5.41 -4.51 10.27
N LEU A 14 5.56 -3.63 9.26
CA LEU A 14 4.42 -2.94 8.67
C LEU A 14 3.61 -3.92 7.81
N TRP A 15 4.29 -4.77 7.04
CA TRP A 15 3.65 -5.76 6.19
C TRP A 15 2.76 -6.73 6.99
N GLU A 16 3.24 -7.21 8.15
CA GLU A 16 2.46 -8.07 9.06
C GLU A 16 1.14 -7.43 9.52
N ILE A 17 1.09 -6.10 9.63
CA ILE A 17 -0.14 -5.37 9.97
C ILE A 17 -1.04 -5.22 8.74
N VAL A 18 -0.46 -4.94 7.58
CA VAL A 18 -1.17 -4.64 6.32
C VAL A 18 -1.77 -5.88 5.68
N GLU A 19 -1.00 -6.96 5.57
CA GLU A 19 -1.39 -8.19 4.88
C GLU A 19 -2.79 -8.70 5.26
N PRO A 20 -3.17 -8.83 6.54
CA PRO A 20 -4.51 -9.30 6.92
C PRO A 20 -5.63 -8.29 6.63
N LEU A 21 -5.31 -7.03 6.34
CA LEU A 21 -6.28 -6.00 5.98
C LEU A 21 -6.62 -6.01 4.50
N LEU A 22 -5.75 -6.58 3.67
CA LEU A 22 -5.93 -6.53 2.22
C LEU A 22 -7.13 -7.40 1.83
N PRO A 23 -8.11 -6.87 1.10
CA PRO A 23 -9.21 -7.67 0.60
C PRO A 23 -8.66 -8.77 -0.29
N GLY A 24 -8.92 -10.03 0.09
CA GLY A 24 -8.40 -11.19 -0.61
C GLY A 24 -8.68 -11.13 -2.10
N PHE A 25 -7.65 -11.38 -2.92
CA PHE A 25 -7.82 -11.45 -4.35
C PHE A 25 -8.62 -12.71 -4.71
N ARG A 26 -9.91 -12.56 -4.97
CA ARG A 26 -10.72 -13.64 -5.54
C ARG A 26 -10.27 -13.84 -6.99
N ALA A 27 -9.53 -14.92 -7.25
CA ALA A 27 -9.28 -15.38 -8.60
C ALA A 27 -10.63 -15.60 -9.30
N ARG A 28 -10.75 -15.10 -10.53
CA ARG A 28 -12.01 -15.22 -11.29
C ARG A 28 -12.29 -16.72 -11.53
N PRO A 29 -13.51 -17.23 -11.28
CA PRO A 29 -13.83 -18.66 -11.43
C PRO A 29 -13.57 -19.23 -12.83
N GLN A 30 -13.54 -18.38 -13.85
CA GLN A 30 -13.41 -18.77 -15.25
C GLN A 30 -11.99 -19.20 -15.67
N GLY A 31 -11.00 -19.14 -14.77
CA GLY A 31 -9.59 -19.39 -15.13
C GLY A 31 -9.05 -18.34 -16.11
N GLY A 32 -7.72 -18.24 -16.26
CA GLY A 32 -7.09 -17.34 -17.23
C GLY A 32 -6.72 -15.93 -16.72
N GLY A 33 -6.77 -15.68 -15.41
CA GLY A 33 -6.22 -14.45 -14.82
C GLY A 33 -4.69 -14.51 -14.72
N ARG A 34 -3.99 -13.49 -15.20
CA ARG A 34 -2.54 -13.26 -14.98
C ARG A 34 -2.20 -13.52 -13.50
N ALA A 35 -1.10 -14.23 -13.25
CA ALA A 35 -0.64 -14.65 -11.92
C ALA A 35 -0.87 -13.57 -10.87
N ALA A 36 -1.32 -13.97 -9.67
CA ALA A 36 -1.54 -13.07 -8.55
C ALA A 36 -0.29 -12.19 -8.39
N ILE A 37 -0.41 -10.91 -8.74
CA ILE A 37 0.65 -9.94 -8.52
C ILE A 37 0.81 -9.87 -7.00
N ASP A 38 2.06 -9.99 -6.54
CA ASP A 38 2.42 -9.89 -5.14
C ASP A 38 1.80 -8.62 -4.53
N ASP A 39 0.90 -8.81 -3.57
CA ASP A 39 0.19 -7.73 -2.91
C ASP A 39 1.17 -6.81 -2.16
N ARG A 40 2.32 -7.33 -1.72
CA ARG A 40 3.38 -6.53 -1.12
C ARG A 40 4.06 -5.62 -2.12
N ALA A 41 4.34 -6.12 -3.32
CA ALA A 41 4.88 -5.31 -4.41
C ALA A 41 3.92 -4.18 -4.81
N VAL A 42 2.62 -4.49 -4.89
CA VAL A 42 1.56 -3.49 -5.17
C VAL A 42 1.50 -2.45 -4.06
N PHE A 43 1.48 -2.88 -2.80
CA PHE A 43 1.44 -1.98 -1.66
C PHE A 43 2.68 -1.08 -1.61
N THR A 44 3.86 -1.64 -1.83
CA THR A 44 5.12 -0.87 -1.90
C THR A 44 5.08 0.18 -3.01
N ALA A 45 4.61 -0.18 -4.21
CA ALA A 45 4.47 0.74 -5.34
C ALA A 45 3.50 1.90 -5.01
N ILE A 46 2.39 1.59 -4.34
CA ILE A 46 1.43 2.60 -3.87
C ILE A 46 2.09 3.52 -2.84
N VAL A 47 2.73 2.96 -1.80
CA VAL A 47 3.43 3.74 -0.76
C VAL A 47 4.48 4.67 -1.38
N TYR A 48 5.24 4.20 -2.37
CA TYR A 48 6.20 5.03 -3.09
C TYR A 48 5.53 6.26 -3.74
N VAL A 49 4.42 6.08 -4.47
CA VAL A 49 3.71 7.19 -5.13
C VAL A 49 3.13 8.17 -4.10
N LEU A 50 2.61 7.65 -2.98
CA LEU A 50 2.01 8.46 -1.93
C LEU A 50 3.06 9.29 -1.18
N THR A 51 4.20 8.69 -0.84
CA THR A 51 5.29 9.34 -0.09
C THR A 51 6.14 10.29 -0.94
N SER A 52 6.41 9.94 -2.20
CA SER A 52 7.14 10.82 -3.13
C SER A 52 6.28 11.95 -3.68
N GLY A 53 4.96 11.85 -3.57
CA GLY A 53 4.01 12.80 -4.14
C GLY A 53 3.94 12.79 -5.67
N CYS A 54 4.68 11.89 -6.35
CA CYS A 54 4.78 11.87 -7.80
C CYS A 54 3.43 11.54 -8.47
N ALA A 55 3.32 11.84 -9.76
CA ALA A 55 2.20 11.38 -10.55
C ALA A 55 2.27 9.85 -10.72
N TRP A 56 1.12 9.17 -10.77
CA TRP A 56 1.04 7.72 -11.00
C TRP A 56 1.82 7.25 -12.25
N ARG A 57 1.81 8.06 -13.32
CA ARG A 57 2.57 7.80 -14.57
C ARG A 57 4.09 7.77 -14.38
N HIS A 58 4.62 8.28 -13.27
CA HIS A 58 6.04 8.26 -12.94
C HIS A 58 6.40 7.10 -12.01
N LEU A 59 5.49 6.16 -11.75
CA LEU A 59 5.81 4.94 -11.01
C LEU A 59 6.92 4.16 -11.75
N PRO A 60 8.06 3.89 -11.10
CA PRO A 60 9.15 3.14 -11.72
C PRO A 60 8.72 1.73 -12.13
N PRO A 61 9.06 1.27 -13.36
CA PRO A 61 8.79 -0.10 -13.79
C PRO A 61 9.48 -1.17 -12.93
N SER A 62 10.53 -0.80 -12.19
CA SER A 62 11.29 -1.70 -11.33
C SER A 62 10.43 -2.40 -10.29
N PHE A 63 9.32 -1.80 -9.84
CA PHE A 63 8.39 -2.44 -8.90
C PHE A 63 7.66 -3.66 -9.47
N GLY A 64 7.73 -3.91 -10.78
CA GLY A 64 7.01 -5.03 -11.43
C GLY A 64 5.48 -4.83 -11.45
N VAL A 65 4.99 -3.66 -11.06
CA VAL A 65 3.57 -3.30 -10.99
C VAL A 65 3.26 -2.26 -12.05
N SER A 66 2.25 -2.54 -12.88
CA SER A 66 1.78 -1.56 -13.86
C SER A 66 0.96 -0.46 -13.20
N VAL A 67 1.06 0.76 -13.72
CA VAL A 67 0.32 1.94 -13.22
C VAL A 67 -1.19 1.67 -13.09
N PRO A 68 -1.89 1.07 -14.09
CA PRO A 68 -3.32 0.79 -13.95
C PRO A 68 -3.64 -0.22 -12.86
N THR A 69 -2.72 -1.15 -12.57
CA THR A 69 -2.88 -2.14 -11.49
C THR A 69 -2.73 -1.47 -10.14
N ALA A 70 -1.67 -0.69 -9.93
CA ALA A 70 -1.43 0.05 -8.69
C ALA A 70 -2.61 0.98 -8.39
N HIS A 71 -3.06 1.76 -9.38
CA HIS A 71 -4.18 2.68 -9.20
C HIS A 71 -5.48 1.96 -8.85
N ARG A 72 -5.83 0.88 -9.58
CA ARG A 72 -7.04 0.09 -9.30
C ARG A 72 -7.02 -0.49 -7.88
N ARG A 73 -5.89 -1.08 -7.47
CA ARG A 73 -5.72 -1.65 -6.12
C ARG A 73 -5.81 -0.57 -5.05
N PHE A 74 -5.16 0.57 -5.26
CA PHE A 74 -5.29 1.73 -4.38
C PHE A 74 -6.76 2.13 -4.19
N THR A 75 -7.52 2.33 -5.27
CA THR A 75 -8.94 2.67 -5.18
C THR A 75 -9.76 1.59 -4.46
N THR A 76 -9.51 0.31 -4.73
CA THR A 76 -10.17 -0.80 -4.04
C THR A 76 -9.89 -0.78 -2.54
N TRP A 77 -8.64 -0.57 -2.15
CA TRP A 77 -8.22 -0.56 -0.74
C TRP A 77 -8.70 0.66 0.02
N VAL A 78 -8.74 1.84 -0.63
CA VAL A 78 -9.38 3.04 -0.07
C VAL A 78 -10.86 2.78 0.20
N ARG A 79 -11.60 2.23 -0.79
CA ARG A 79 -13.02 1.92 -0.61
C ARG A 79 -13.28 0.85 0.45
N ALA A 80 -12.34 -0.06 0.65
CA ALA A 80 -12.42 -1.09 1.68
C ALA A 80 -11.96 -0.61 3.07
N GLY A 81 -11.53 0.66 3.22
CA GLY A 81 -11.07 1.21 4.50
C GLY A 81 -9.73 0.67 4.99
N VAL A 82 -8.92 0.07 4.11
CA VAL A 82 -7.62 -0.55 4.46
C VAL A 82 -6.70 0.46 5.14
N PHE A 83 -6.61 1.67 4.59
CA PHE A 83 -5.72 2.71 5.12
C PHE A 83 -6.20 3.26 6.46
N ASP A 84 -7.51 3.35 6.68
CA ASP A 84 -8.09 3.82 7.94
C ASP A 84 -7.86 2.80 9.08
N GLU A 85 -8.07 1.51 8.80
CA GLU A 85 -7.80 0.43 9.74
C GLU A 85 -6.31 0.28 10.01
N LEU A 86 -5.46 0.41 8.99
CA LEU A 86 -4.02 0.41 9.13
C LEU A 86 -3.54 1.55 10.04
N HIS A 87 -4.07 2.76 9.85
CA HIS A 87 -3.74 3.91 10.68
C HIS A 87 -4.10 3.66 12.15
N ARG A 88 -5.29 3.11 12.42
CA ARG A 88 -5.69 2.72 13.78
C ARG A 88 -4.73 1.71 14.41
N ARG A 89 -4.38 0.63 13.70
CA ARG A 89 -3.48 -0.41 14.24
C ARG A 89 -2.07 0.10 14.50
N VAL A 90 -1.56 0.99 13.65
CA VAL A 90 -0.24 1.63 13.86
C VAL A 90 -0.27 2.55 15.07
N LEU A 91 -1.33 3.37 15.24
CA LEU A 91 -1.50 4.21 16.42
C LEU A 91 -1.61 3.39 17.71
N ASP A 92 -2.37 2.29 17.70
CA ASP A 92 -2.48 1.39 18.85
C ASP A 92 -1.11 0.79 19.23
N ARG A 93 -0.29 0.46 18.23
CA ARG A 93 1.07 -0.06 18.45
C ARG A 93 2.04 1.01 18.96
N LEU A 94 1.89 2.25 18.49
CA LEU A 94 2.69 3.42 18.88
C LEU A 94 2.35 3.91 20.29
N GLY A 95 1.07 3.93 20.66
CA GLY A 95 0.62 4.24 22.02
C GLY A 95 1.15 3.24 23.05
N ALA A 96 1.55 2.04 22.61
CA ALA A 96 2.16 1.00 23.43
C ALA A 96 3.71 0.96 23.38
N GLY A 97 4.37 1.73 22.50
CA GLY A 97 5.82 1.73 22.33
C GLY A 97 6.25 2.62 21.17
N GLY A 98 6.82 3.79 21.48
CA GLY A 98 7.00 4.93 20.58
C GLY A 98 8.08 4.82 19.48
N ASP A 99 8.16 3.71 18.73
CA ASP A 99 9.22 3.47 17.74
C ASP A 99 8.78 3.47 16.25
N LEU A 100 7.51 3.77 15.94
CA LEU A 100 6.92 3.62 14.59
C LEU A 100 6.54 4.97 13.92
N ASP A 101 7.38 5.99 14.10
CA ASP A 101 7.17 7.35 13.56
C ASP A 101 7.08 7.37 12.00
N TRP A 102 7.87 6.53 11.33
CA TRP A 102 7.91 6.45 9.87
C TRP A 102 6.62 5.91 9.23
N SER A 103 5.97 4.94 9.88
CA SER A 103 4.69 4.40 9.42
C SER A 103 3.57 5.42 9.54
N ALA A 104 3.56 6.24 10.59
CA ALA A 104 2.58 7.32 10.74
C ALA A 104 2.72 8.35 9.61
N ALA A 105 3.94 8.78 9.27
CA ALA A 105 4.18 9.68 8.14
C ALA A 105 3.75 9.10 6.77
N ILE A 106 3.99 7.81 6.53
CA ILE A 106 3.50 7.12 5.31
C ILE A 106 1.96 7.11 5.29
N LEU A 107 1.33 6.85 6.44
CA LEU A 107 -0.11 6.81 6.58
C LEU A 107 -0.76 8.18 6.40
N ASP A 108 -0.16 9.23 6.95
CA ASP A 108 -0.65 10.60 6.79
C ASP A 108 -0.57 11.04 5.33
N ALA A 109 0.54 10.73 4.65
CA ALA A 109 0.68 10.99 3.20
C ALA A 109 -0.38 10.21 2.40
N ALA A 110 -0.62 8.95 2.76
CA ALA A 110 -1.64 8.12 2.13
C ALA A 110 -3.05 8.67 2.36
N HIS A 111 -3.37 9.08 3.60
CA HIS A 111 -4.67 9.61 3.99
C HIS A 111 -4.99 10.94 3.31
N VAL A 112 -4.02 11.88 3.31
CA VAL A 112 -4.15 13.17 2.63
C VAL A 112 -4.43 12.98 1.14
N ARG A 113 -3.75 12.02 0.50
CA ARG A 113 -3.92 11.76 -0.93
C ARG A 113 -5.15 10.93 -1.25
N ALA A 114 -5.54 9.98 -0.39
CA ALA A 114 -6.81 9.25 -0.51
C ALA A 114 -8.00 10.19 -0.43
N LYS A 115 -7.99 11.16 0.49
CA LYS A 115 -9.02 12.21 0.58
C LYS A 115 -9.05 13.14 -0.64
N ARG A 116 -7.89 13.45 -1.24
CA ARG A 116 -7.81 14.33 -2.43
C ARG A 116 -8.17 13.62 -3.75
N GLY A 117 -8.05 12.30 -3.84
CA GLY A 117 -8.33 11.52 -5.05
C GLY A 117 -9.78 11.03 -5.18
N ALA A 118 -10.66 11.38 -4.23
CA ALA A 118 -12.06 10.96 -4.18
C ALA A 118 -13.05 12.00 -4.75
N LEU A 119 -12.56 12.98 -5.52
CA LEU A 119 -13.35 14.02 -6.20
C LEU A 119 -13.45 13.76 -7.70
#